data_AF-A0AAT9PCW2-F1
#
_entry.id   AF-A0AAT9PCW2-F1
#
_cell.length_a   1.000
_cell.length_b   1.000
_cell.length_c   1.000
_cell.angle_alpha   90.00
_cell.angle_beta   90.00
_cell.angle_gamma   90.00
#
_symmetry.space_group_name_H-M   'P 1'
#
loop_
_entity.id
_entity.type
_entity.pdbx_description
1 polymer ?
#
loop_
_entity_poly.entity_id
_entity_poly.type
_entity_poly.pdbx_seq_one_letter_code
_entity_poly.pdbx_strand_id
1 'polypeptide(L)'
;MIRAKNEHGYVYIYSKYTVSRFTDNQTETLYLCSAPYHVGLIVLKEDEIFDIVVLKDNYIHLSKIESGYRQNDIMHPVLYDIYSDNWENYESIVEGVHDTWLLFEEKLGHRP
;
A
#
# COMPACT_ATOMS: atom_id res chain seq x y z
N MET A 1 -6.28 -9.30 -2.76
CA MET A 1 -5.56 -8.11 -3.17
C MET A 1 -6.60 -7.04 -3.44
N ILE A 2 -6.34 -5.77 -3.16
CA ILE A 2 -7.25 -4.71 -3.58
C ILE A 2 -6.74 -4.22 -4.93
N ARG A 3 -7.61 -4.18 -5.94
CA ARG A 3 -7.30 -3.62 -7.26
C ARG A 3 -8.15 -2.39 -7.47
N ALA A 4 -7.57 -1.34 -8.03
CA ALA A 4 -8.26 -0.14 -8.48
C ALA A 4 -7.81 0.22 -9.90
N LYS A 5 -8.39 1.28 -10.45
CA LYS A 5 -7.88 1.96 -11.64
C LYS A 5 -7.41 3.36 -11.27
N ASN A 6 -6.41 3.85 -11.99
CA ASN A 6 -6.04 5.25 -12.08
C ASN A 6 -6.08 5.71 -13.55
N GLU A 7 -5.64 6.93 -13.84
CA GLU A 7 -5.58 7.46 -15.21
C GLU A 7 -4.66 6.65 -16.16
N HIS A 8 -3.77 5.84 -15.61
CA HIS A 8 -2.76 5.07 -16.34
C HIS A 8 -3.10 3.58 -16.50
N GLY A 9 -4.17 3.08 -15.85
CA GLY A 9 -4.59 1.68 -15.94
C GLY A 9 -4.95 1.07 -14.60
N TYR A 10 -4.70 -0.23 -14.46
CA TYR A 10 -4.94 -0.95 -13.20
C TYR A 10 -3.78 -0.76 -12.23
N VAL A 11 -4.12 -0.61 -10.96
CA VAL A 11 -3.17 -0.59 -9.85
C VAL A 11 -3.61 -1.54 -8.74
N TYR A 12 -2.67 -2.08 -8.00
CA TYR A 12 -2.92 -2.89 -6.81
C TYR A 12 -2.58 -2.10 -5.57
N ILE A 13 -3.51 -2.02 -4.63
CA ILE A 13 -3.39 -1.27 -3.39
C ILE A 13 -2.81 -2.22 -2.33
N TYR A 14 -1.60 -1.95 -1.86
CA TYR A 14 -0.94 -2.72 -0.80
C TYR A 14 -1.15 -2.13 0.58
N SER A 15 -1.42 -0.82 0.69
CA SER A 15 -1.76 -0.18 1.95
C SER A 15 -2.77 0.94 1.74
N LYS A 16 -3.66 1.12 2.70
CA LYS A 16 -4.56 2.27 2.82
C LYS A 16 -4.34 2.84 4.20
N TYR A 17 -4.03 4.13 4.29
CA TYR A 17 -3.77 4.79 5.56
C TYR A 17 -4.31 6.22 5.55
N THR A 18 -4.72 6.69 6.72
CA THR A 18 -5.35 8.00 6.87
C THR A 18 -4.37 8.95 7.56
N VAL A 19 -4.03 10.05 6.90
CA VAL A 19 -3.15 11.08 7.46
C VAL A 19 -3.95 12.31 7.89
N SER A 20 -3.57 12.91 9.02
CA SER A 20 -4.12 14.20 9.45
C SER A 20 -3.28 15.33 8.87
N ARG A 21 -3.91 16.24 8.11
CA ARG A 21 -3.27 17.49 7.67
C ARG A 21 -3.25 18.47 8.84
N PHE A 22 -2.04 18.82 9.30
CA PHE A 22 -1.83 19.72 10.44
C PHE A 22 -2.43 21.12 10.26
N THR A 23 -2.62 21.57 9.02
CA THR A 23 -3.07 22.92 8.71
C THR A 23 -4.56 23.13 8.91
N ASP A 24 -5.40 22.15 8.53
CA ASP A 24 -6.85 22.37 8.37
C ASP A 24 -7.69 21.39 9.20
N ASN A 25 -7.06 20.59 10.05
CA ASN A 25 -7.69 19.50 10.81
C ASN A 25 -8.49 18.51 9.93
N GLN A 26 -8.16 18.45 8.64
CA GLN A 26 -8.74 17.53 7.68
C GLN A 26 -7.96 16.22 7.66
N THR A 27 -8.67 15.11 7.45
CA THR A 27 -8.06 13.81 7.21
C THR A 27 -8.07 13.51 5.72
N GLU A 28 -6.97 12.95 5.23
CA GLU A 28 -6.82 12.49 3.85
C GLU A 28 -6.52 11.00 3.83
N THR A 29 -7.22 10.27 2.97
CA THR A 29 -6.95 8.86 2.69
C THR A 29 -5.88 8.75 1.63
N LEU A 30 -4.82 8.00 1.92
CA LEU A 30 -3.74 7.69 0.99
C LEU A 30 -3.68 6.19 0.70
N TYR A 31 -3.28 5.86 -0.52
CA TYR A 31 -3.20 4.50 -1.03
C TYR A 31 -1.81 4.23 -1.55
N LEU A 32 -1.12 3.26 -0.96
CA LEU A 32 0.18 2.79 -1.45
C LEU A 32 -0.05 1.70 -2.49
N CYS A 33 0.29 2.00 -3.74
CA CYS A 33 -0.14 1.25 -4.91
C CYS A 33 1.03 0.76 -5.77
N SER A 34 0.82 -0.30 -6.54
CA SER A 34 1.72 -0.66 -7.65
C SER A 34 1.75 0.46 -8.70
N ALA A 35 2.89 0.61 -9.38
CA ALA A 35 3.03 1.53 -10.50
C ALA A 35 3.13 0.79 -11.84
N PRO A 36 2.35 1.17 -12.87
CA PRO A 36 2.35 0.45 -14.15
C PRO A 36 3.65 0.59 -14.97
N TYR A 37 4.46 1.62 -14.70
CA TYR A 37 5.65 1.95 -15.49
C TYR A 37 6.91 2.13 -14.62
N HIS A 38 6.88 1.67 -13.38
CA HIS A 38 7.92 1.91 -12.40
C HIS A 38 8.01 0.73 -11.43
N VAL A 39 9.25 0.30 -11.14
CA VAL A 39 9.55 -0.66 -10.07
C VAL A 39 9.40 0.08 -8.75
N GLY A 40 8.57 -0.39 -7.83
CA GLY A 40 8.32 0.30 -6.56
C GLY A 40 6.85 0.66 -6.35
N LEU A 41 6.58 1.35 -5.24
CA LEU A 41 5.21 1.73 -4.87
C LEU A 41 5.01 3.24 -5.01
N ILE A 42 3.81 3.63 -5.41
CA ILE A 42 3.39 5.02 -5.53
C ILE A 42 2.29 5.34 -4.54
N VAL A 43 2.28 6.55 -4.02
CA VAL A 43 1.20 7.05 -3.18
C VAL A 43 0.19 7.74 -4.07
N LEU A 44 -1.06 7.29 -4.01
CA LEU A 44 -2.20 7.89 -4.68
C LEU A 44 -3.23 8.37 -3.65
N LYS A 45 -3.92 9.46 -3.96
CA LYS A 45 -5.02 10.01 -3.19
C LYS A 45 -6.35 9.41 -3.63
N GLU A 46 -7.38 9.67 -2.83
CA GLU A 46 -8.73 9.15 -3.07
C GLU A 46 -9.37 9.66 -4.37
N ASP A 47 -8.99 10.85 -4.85
CA ASP A 47 -9.42 11.40 -6.14
C ASP A 47 -8.60 10.88 -7.35
N GLU A 48 -7.50 10.16 -7.11
CA GLU A 48 -6.62 9.60 -8.14
C GLU A 48 -6.93 8.13 -8.47
N ILE A 49 -7.83 7.49 -7.71
CA ILE A 49 -8.22 6.09 -7.89
C ILE A 49 -9.73 5.89 -7.99
N PHE A 50 -10.17 4.92 -8.80
CA PHE A 50 -11.58 4.56 -8.99
C PHE A 50 -11.74 3.05 -9.26
N ASP A 51 -12.98 2.57 -9.38
CA ASP A 51 -13.31 1.15 -9.61
C ASP A 51 -12.63 0.17 -8.62
N ILE A 52 -12.64 0.48 -7.32
CA ILE A 52 -11.99 -0.35 -6.29
C ILE A 52 -12.70 -1.71 -6.15
N VAL A 53 -11.94 -2.80 -6.29
CA VAL A 53 -12.39 -4.19 -6.16
C VAL A 53 -11.54 -4.93 -5.13
N VAL A 54 -12.18 -5.56 -4.15
CA VAL A 54 -11.52 -6.39 -3.13
C VAL A 54 -11.44 -7.84 -3.61
N LEU A 55 -10.25 -8.29 -3.98
CA LEU A 55 -9.95 -9.63 -4.48
C LEU A 55 -9.49 -10.54 -3.33
N LYS A 56 -10.38 -10.89 -2.38
CA LYS A 56 -10.19 -11.97 -1.37
C LYS A 56 -8.77 -12.15 -0.73
N ASP A 57 -8.04 -11.09 -0.39
CA ASP A 57 -6.87 -11.23 0.49
C ASP A 57 -7.20 -10.76 1.91
N ASN A 58 -6.52 -11.35 2.88
CA ASN A 58 -6.66 -11.06 4.30
C ASN A 58 -5.78 -9.86 4.66
N TYR A 59 -6.25 -8.65 4.34
CA TYR A 59 -5.58 -7.44 4.79
C TYR A 59 -5.57 -7.35 6.32
N ILE A 60 -4.47 -6.84 6.85
CA ILE A 60 -4.29 -6.60 8.27
C ILE A 60 -4.88 -5.22 8.60
N HIS A 61 -5.71 -5.13 9.63
CA HIS A 61 -6.19 -3.86 10.16
C HIS A 61 -5.16 -3.30 11.15
N LEU A 62 -4.51 -2.20 10.79
CA LEU A 62 -3.36 -1.65 11.52
C LEU A 62 -3.76 -1.14 12.92
N SER A 63 -4.97 -0.58 13.06
CA SER A 63 -5.50 -0.10 14.34
C SER A 63 -5.71 -1.21 15.38
N LYS A 64 -5.68 -2.49 14.98
CA LYS A 64 -5.76 -3.62 15.91
C LYS A 64 -4.40 -4.00 16.50
N ILE A 65 -3.31 -3.47 15.94
CA ILE A 65 -1.94 -3.85 16.30
C ILE A 65 -1.24 -2.67 16.98
N GLU A 66 -1.36 -1.47 16.42
CA GLU A 66 -0.62 -0.29 16.90
C GLU A 66 -1.56 0.90 17.17
N SER A 67 -1.27 1.62 18.25
CA SER A 67 -1.94 2.89 18.56
C SER A 67 -1.45 3.98 17.62
N GLY A 68 -2.38 4.67 16.94
CA GLY A 68 -2.06 5.76 16.01
C GLY A 68 -2.73 5.61 14.65
N TYR A 69 -3.05 4.38 14.26
CA TYR A 69 -3.81 4.09 13.04
C TYR A 69 -5.31 4.24 13.23
N ARG A 70 -6.01 4.62 12.15
CA ARG A 70 -7.47 4.69 12.09
C ARG A 70 -8.06 3.30 11.83
N GLN A 71 -9.34 3.13 12.18
CA GLN A 71 -10.05 1.85 12.09
C GLN A 71 -10.03 1.20 10.70
N ASN A 72 -9.96 2.03 9.65
CA ASN A 72 -9.97 1.60 8.26
C ASN A 72 -8.58 1.54 7.62
N ASP A 73 -7.53 1.79 8.41
CA ASP A 73 -6.16 1.67 7.92
C ASP A 73 -5.79 0.20 7.83
N ILE A 74 -5.36 -0.21 6.65
CA ILE A 74 -5.11 -1.60 6.31
C ILE A 74 -3.81 -1.74 5.53
N MET A 75 -3.13 -2.86 5.71
CA MET A 75 -1.93 -3.21 4.96
C MET A 75 -1.98 -4.67 4.51
N HIS A 76 -1.44 -4.93 3.31
CA HIS A 76 -1.28 -6.27 2.80
C HIS A 76 -0.31 -7.04 3.71
N PRO A 77 -0.61 -8.30 4.10
CA PRO A 77 0.19 -9.03 5.09
C PRO A 77 1.66 -9.14 4.71
N VAL A 78 1.98 -9.41 3.44
CA VAL A 78 3.37 -9.48 2.96
C VAL A 78 4.11 -8.15 3.15
N LEU A 79 3.46 -7.02 2.89
CA LEU A 79 4.07 -5.71 3.06
C LEU A 79 4.25 -5.40 4.56
N TYR A 80 3.27 -5.78 5.38
CA TYR A 80 3.34 -5.62 6.83
C TYR A 80 4.45 -6.46 7.45
N ASP A 81 4.61 -7.72 7.05
CA ASP A 81 5.65 -8.61 7.55
C ASP A 81 7.03 -7.99 7.28
N ILE A 82 7.26 -7.45 6.08
CA ILE A 82 8.52 -6.78 5.73
C ILE A 82 8.71 -5.49 6.54
N TYR A 83 7.67 -4.66 6.66
CA TYR A 83 7.69 -3.44 7.48
C TYR A 83 8.04 -3.72 8.95
N SER A 84 7.43 -4.77 9.52
CA SER A 84 7.62 -5.13 10.93
C SER A 84 8.99 -5.76 11.22
N ASP A 85 9.60 -6.39 10.23
CA ASP A 85 10.90 -7.05 10.36
C ASP A 85 12.07 -6.07 10.09
N ASN A 86 12.01 -5.30 9.01
CA ASN A 86 13.05 -4.35 8.63
C ASN A 86 12.49 -3.14 7.88
N TRP A 87 12.50 -1.98 8.54
CA TRP A 87 12.12 -0.69 7.96
C TRP A 87 12.88 -0.34 6.67
N GLU A 88 14.19 -0.60 6.61
CA GLU A 88 15.02 -0.27 5.43
C GLU A 88 14.59 -1.07 4.20
N ASN A 89 14.15 -2.32 4.39
CA ASN A 89 13.60 -3.14 3.31
C ASN A 89 12.25 -2.62 2.84
N TYR A 90 11.39 -2.18 3.77
CA TYR A 90 10.13 -1.55 3.41
C TYR A 90 10.35 -0.27 2.60
N GLU A 91 11.26 0.61 3.06
CA GLU A 91 11.63 1.83 2.35
C GLU A 91 12.18 1.52 0.96
N SER A 92 13.10 0.55 0.86
CA SER A 92 13.67 0.07 -0.41
C SER A 92 12.60 -0.44 -1.39
N ILE A 93 11.54 -1.10 -0.92
CA ILE A 93 10.41 -1.53 -1.76
C ILE A 93 9.62 -0.33 -2.26
N VAL A 94 9.34 0.64 -1.38
CA VAL A 94 8.63 1.87 -1.76
C VAL A 94 9.42 2.63 -2.82
N GLU A 95 10.73 2.79 -2.63
CA GLU A 95 11.64 3.48 -3.55
C GLU A 95 11.97 2.71 -4.82
N GLY A 96 11.64 1.42 -4.90
CA GLY A 96 11.86 0.63 -6.10
C GLY A 96 13.26 0.06 -6.27
N VAL A 97 13.99 -0.17 -5.16
CA VAL A 97 15.28 -0.86 -5.20
C VAL A 97 15.06 -2.29 -5.72
N HIS A 98 15.73 -2.61 -6.83
CA HIS A 98 15.42 -3.78 -7.64
C HIS A 98 15.42 -5.11 -6.84
N ASP A 99 16.47 -5.39 -6.07
CA ASP A 99 16.60 -6.67 -5.36
C ASP A 99 15.52 -6.84 -4.29
N THR A 100 15.23 -5.77 -3.53
CA THR A 100 14.18 -5.80 -2.49
C THR A 100 12.79 -5.88 -3.11
N TRP A 101 12.59 -5.26 -4.27
CA TRP A 101 11.36 -5.37 -5.04
C TRP A 101 11.11 -6.81 -5.52
N LEU A 102 12.12 -7.47 -6.09
CA LEU A 102 12.00 -8.87 -6.52
C LEU A 102 11.64 -9.79 -5.35
N LEU A 103 12.24 -9.56 -4.18
CA LEU A 103 11.91 -10.30 -2.95
C LEU A 103 10.45 -10.06 -2.52
N PHE A 104 9.95 -8.84 -2.67
CA PHE A 104 8.55 -8.52 -2.41
C PHE A 104 7.61 -9.26 -3.38
N GLU A 105 7.89 -9.22 -4.69
CA GLU A 105 7.11 -9.94 -5.71
C GLU A 105 7.11 -11.47 -5.52
N GLU A 106 8.25 -12.03 -5.13
CA GLU A 106 8.39 -13.44 -4.79
C GLU A 106 7.47 -13.81 -3.61
N LYS A 107 7.50 -13.02 -2.53
CA LYS A 107 6.63 -13.22 -1.36
C LYS A 107 5.14 -13.03 -1.66
N LEU A 108 4.80 -12.18 -2.63
CA LEU A 108 3.42 -12.06 -3.14
C LEU A 108 2.97 -13.29 -3.94
N GLY A 109 3.89 -14.18 -4.31
CA GLY A 109 3.63 -15.42 -5.02
C GLY A 109 3.42 -15.23 -6.52
N HIS A 110 4.19 -14.31 -7.15
CA HIS A 110 4.08 -13.98 -8.58
C HIS A 110 2.65 -13.63 -9.03
N ARG A 111 1.89 -12.96 -8.17
CA ARG A 111 0.58 -12.42 -8.55
C ARG A 111 0.83 -11.18 -9.42
N PRO A 112 0.30 -11.14 -10.65
CA PRO A 112 0.55 -10.09 -11.62
C PRO A 112 0.05 -8.73 -11.15
#